data_AF-A0A369LW01-F1
#
_entry.id   AF-A0A369LW01-F1
#
_cell.length_a   1.000
_cell.length_b   1.000
_cell.length_c   1.000
_cell.angle_alpha   90.00
_cell.angle_beta   90.00
_cell.angle_gamma   90.00
#
_symmetry.space_group_name_H-M   'P 1'
#
loop_
_entity.id
_entity.type
_entity.pdbx_description
1 polymer ?
#
loop_
_entity_poly.entity_id
_entity_poly.type
_entity_poly.pdbx_seq_one_letter_code
_entity_poly.pdbx_strand_id
1 'polypeptide(L)'
;MATYGLLIDYEYCTNCGSCQVSCKEEHGYPVGKTGISVHADGPWAIDEDNWNFNYFPLPTDLCDLCADRTGQGREPICVHHCLANVMRYGEVEELAKRLADKPKQLLVVPQYLPREARGEFVHVDRGGDHRAAHVEVKATGVAAFGAHRHDAKVGEIDESDVIGEIL
;
A
#
# COMPACT_ATOMS: atom_id res chain seq x y z
N MET A 1 -12.68 18.57 9.41
CA MET A 1 -12.31 18.93 8.03
C MET A 1 -12.45 17.70 7.17
N ALA A 2 -13.02 17.81 5.98
CA ALA A 2 -13.13 16.68 5.06
C ALA A 2 -11.73 16.26 4.58
N THR A 3 -11.46 14.95 4.57
CA THR A 3 -10.23 14.39 4.01
C THR A 3 -10.48 14.05 2.55
N TYR A 4 -9.59 14.49 1.66
CA TYR A 4 -9.66 14.20 0.23
C TYR A 4 -8.64 13.13 -0.15
N GLY A 5 -8.94 12.38 -1.19
CA GLY A 5 -8.06 11.33 -1.68
C GLY A 5 -8.31 10.98 -3.14
N LEU A 6 -7.67 9.90 -3.57
CA LEU A 6 -7.82 9.30 -4.89
C LEU A 6 -8.35 7.88 -4.77
N LEU A 7 -9.34 7.55 -5.58
CA LEU A 7 -9.79 6.18 -5.81
C LEU A 7 -9.32 5.75 -7.20
N ILE A 8 -8.51 4.69 -7.26
CA ILE A 8 -7.81 4.26 -8.47
C ILE A 8 -8.18 2.82 -8.78
N ASP A 9 -8.80 2.62 -9.93
CA ASP A 9 -9.17 1.31 -10.45
C ASP A 9 -8.02 0.71 -11.27
N TYR A 10 -7.26 -0.20 -10.65
CA TYR A 10 -6.12 -0.83 -11.31
C TYR A 10 -6.50 -2.05 -12.14
N GLU A 11 -7.78 -2.43 -12.17
CA GLU A 11 -8.27 -3.50 -13.06
C GLU A 11 -8.12 -3.10 -14.53
N TYR A 12 -8.41 -1.83 -14.85
CA TYR A 12 -8.41 -1.32 -16.22
C TYR A 12 -7.27 -0.33 -16.50
N CYS A 13 -6.33 -0.17 -15.57
CA CYS A 13 -5.15 0.64 -15.83
C CYS A 13 -4.34 0.00 -16.97
N THR A 14 -4.01 0.78 -17.99
CA THR A 14 -3.26 0.30 -19.17
C THR A 14 -1.78 0.67 -19.15
N ASN A 15 -1.29 1.26 -18.04
CA ASN A 15 0.07 1.77 -17.92
C ASN A 15 0.50 2.71 -19.07
N CYS A 16 -0.40 3.59 -19.52
CA CYS A 16 -0.10 4.53 -20.60
C CYS A 16 0.83 5.69 -20.21
N GLY A 17 1.17 5.85 -18.93
CA GLY A 17 2.05 6.92 -18.43
C GLY A 17 1.47 8.35 -18.47
N SER A 18 0.26 8.55 -18.98
CA SER A 18 -0.35 9.89 -19.13
C SER A 18 -0.42 10.66 -17.80
N CYS A 19 -0.78 9.97 -16.71
CA CYS A 19 -0.82 10.56 -15.38
C CYS A 19 0.55 11.04 -14.87
N GLN A 20 1.64 10.34 -15.23
CA GLN A 20 2.99 10.68 -14.80
C GLN A 20 3.50 11.92 -15.53
N VAL A 21 3.27 11.97 -16.85
CA VAL A 21 3.65 13.09 -17.71
C VAL A 21 2.84 14.32 -17.34
N SER A 22 1.52 14.20 -17.21
CA SER A 22 0.67 15.36 -16.91
C SER A 22 0.96 15.95 -15.53
N CYS A 23 1.22 15.11 -14.52
CA CYS A 23 1.65 15.57 -13.20
C CYS A 23 3.00 16.29 -13.25
N LYS A 24 3.97 15.74 -13.99
CA LYS A 24 5.27 16.38 -14.15
C LYS A 24 5.14 17.76 -14.80
N GLU A 25 4.37 17.89 -15.88
CA GLU A 25 4.22 19.15 -16.60
C GLU A 25 3.44 20.20 -15.79
N GLU A 26 2.37 19.81 -15.08
CA GLU A 26 1.59 20.74 -14.25
C GLU A 26 2.43 21.35 -13.12
N HIS A 27 3.27 20.55 -12.46
CA HIS A 27 4.07 20.99 -11.32
C HIS A 27 5.50 21.42 -11.71
N GLY A 28 5.88 21.31 -12.98
CA GLY A 28 7.24 21.63 -13.44
C GLY A 28 8.34 20.78 -12.80
N TYR A 29 8.06 19.52 -12.50
CA TYR A 29 9.05 18.65 -11.84
C TYR A 29 10.22 18.29 -12.77
N PRO A 30 11.45 18.16 -12.22
CA PRO A 30 12.62 17.78 -13.02
C PRO A 30 12.48 16.36 -13.56
N VAL A 31 13.30 16.02 -14.56
CA VAL A 31 13.34 14.68 -15.15
C VAL A 31 13.56 13.62 -14.06
N GLY A 32 12.75 12.56 -14.10
CA GLY A 32 12.79 11.45 -13.14
C GLY A 32 12.00 11.68 -11.86
N LYS A 33 11.39 12.85 -11.66
CA LYS A 33 10.49 13.13 -10.52
C LYS A 33 9.07 13.41 -11.00
N THR A 34 8.09 12.90 -10.27
CA THR A 34 6.66 13.11 -10.52
C THR A 34 5.86 12.80 -9.26
N GLY A 35 4.68 13.40 -9.12
CA GLY A 35 3.76 13.16 -8.02
C GLY A 35 3.01 11.82 -8.10
N ILE A 36 3.09 11.10 -9.22
CA ILE A 36 2.46 9.79 -9.39
C ILE A 36 3.32 8.89 -10.26
N SER A 37 3.47 7.62 -9.89
CA SER A 37 4.23 6.62 -10.65
C SER A 37 3.41 5.36 -10.85
N VAL A 38 3.46 4.78 -12.05
CA VAL A 38 2.80 3.51 -12.33
C VAL A 38 3.78 2.36 -12.10
N HIS A 39 3.40 1.41 -11.26
CA HIS A 39 4.18 0.21 -10.96
C HIS A 39 3.53 -1.01 -11.59
N ALA A 40 4.30 -1.74 -12.39
CA ALA A 40 3.85 -2.97 -13.03
C ALA A 40 4.15 -4.18 -12.14
N ASP A 41 3.13 -5.01 -11.94
CA ASP A 41 3.23 -6.36 -11.42
C ASP A 41 2.74 -7.32 -12.52
N GLY A 42 3.69 -7.94 -13.22
CA GLY A 42 3.40 -8.78 -14.39
C GLY A 42 4.20 -8.37 -15.64
N PRO A 43 4.10 -9.15 -16.73
CA PRO A 43 3.25 -10.32 -16.86
C PRO A 43 3.80 -11.57 -16.16
N TRP A 44 2.94 -12.30 -15.46
CA TRP A 44 3.21 -13.66 -14.99
C TRP A 44 1.93 -14.51 -15.03
N ALA A 45 2.07 -15.80 -15.32
CA ALA A 45 0.96 -16.75 -15.39
C ALA A 45 0.48 -17.11 -13.97
N ILE A 46 -0.80 -16.92 -13.71
CA ILE A 46 -1.46 -17.39 -12.48
C ILE A 46 -1.72 -18.90 -12.62
N ASP A 47 -2.20 -19.30 -13.80
CA ASP A 47 -2.43 -20.68 -14.24
C ASP A 47 -2.32 -20.76 -15.78
N GLU A 48 -2.79 -21.85 -16.40
CA GLU A 48 -2.69 -22.07 -17.86
C GLU A 48 -3.45 -21.03 -18.70
N ASP A 49 -4.57 -20.49 -18.19
CA ASP A 49 -5.48 -19.60 -18.92
C ASP A 49 -5.44 -18.15 -18.40
N ASN A 50 -4.98 -17.93 -17.16
CA ASN A 50 -5.03 -16.64 -16.49
C ASN A 50 -3.64 -16.02 -16.29
N TRP A 51 -3.56 -14.71 -16.57
CA TRP A 51 -2.33 -13.93 -16.47
C TRP A 51 -2.53 -12.68 -15.64
N ASN A 52 -1.53 -12.35 -14.83
CA ASN A 52 -1.48 -11.12 -14.08
C ASN A 52 -0.82 -10.01 -14.90
N PHE A 53 -1.51 -8.87 -15.03
CA PHE A 53 -1.03 -7.67 -15.72
C PHE A 53 -1.32 -6.41 -14.89
N ASN A 54 -1.25 -6.51 -13.57
CA ASN A 54 -1.68 -5.40 -12.73
C ASN A 54 -0.71 -4.22 -12.89
N TYR A 55 -1.29 -3.04 -13.08
CA TYR A 55 -0.56 -1.77 -13.11
C TYR A 55 -1.14 -0.86 -12.05
N PHE A 56 -0.30 -0.42 -11.12
CA PHE A 56 -0.69 0.35 -9.95
C PHE A 56 -0.20 1.79 -10.06
N PRO A 57 -1.06 2.76 -10.41
CA PRO A 57 -0.75 4.17 -10.27
C PRO A 57 -0.71 4.52 -8.78
N LEU A 58 0.48 4.81 -8.26
CA LEU A 58 0.71 5.16 -6.86
C LEU A 58 1.20 6.61 -6.77
N PRO A 59 0.49 7.46 -6.02
CA PRO A 59 1.01 8.76 -5.63
C PRO A 59 2.35 8.64 -4.90
N THR A 60 3.27 9.55 -5.16
CA THR A 60 4.57 9.65 -4.47
C THR A 60 4.49 10.67 -3.34
N ASP A 61 5.59 10.84 -2.59
CA ASP A 61 5.76 11.92 -1.60
C ASP A 61 5.68 13.34 -2.21
N LEU A 62 5.64 13.47 -3.54
CA LEU A 62 5.44 14.74 -4.23
C LEU A 62 3.97 15.01 -4.58
N CYS A 63 3.05 14.09 -4.31
CA CYS A 63 1.64 14.31 -4.57
C CYS A 63 1.02 15.25 -3.53
N ASP A 64 0.44 16.35 -4.00
CA ASP A 64 -0.27 17.35 -3.22
C ASP A 64 -1.78 17.39 -3.51
N LEU A 65 -2.30 16.35 -4.19
CA LEU A 65 -3.67 16.31 -4.74
C LEU A 65 -3.99 17.48 -5.69
N CYS A 66 -2.97 18.09 -6.30
CA CYS A 66 -3.08 19.31 -7.09
C CYS A 66 -3.87 20.39 -6.33
N ALA A 67 -3.40 20.77 -5.13
CA ALA A 67 -4.08 21.69 -4.23
C ALA A 67 -4.53 22.99 -4.93
N ASP A 68 -3.68 23.56 -5.79
CA ASP A 68 -4.01 24.77 -6.55
C ASP A 68 -5.17 24.57 -7.54
N ARG A 69 -5.22 23.42 -8.22
CA ARG A 69 -6.28 23.09 -9.19
C ARG A 69 -7.59 22.79 -8.49
N THR A 70 -7.54 21.98 -7.44
CA THR A 70 -8.72 21.57 -6.69
C THR A 70 -9.31 22.75 -5.91
N GLY A 71 -8.49 23.68 -5.44
CA GLY A 71 -8.92 24.97 -4.89
C GLY A 71 -9.68 25.85 -5.88
N GLN A 72 -9.49 25.64 -7.19
CA GLN A 72 -10.23 26.31 -8.27
C GLN A 72 -11.45 25.51 -8.76
N GLY A 73 -11.81 24.42 -8.08
CA GLY A 73 -12.91 23.53 -8.48
C GLY A 73 -12.59 22.65 -9.70
N ARG A 74 -11.31 22.49 -10.05
CA ARG A 74 -10.86 21.61 -11.14
C ARG A 74 -10.36 20.28 -10.56
N GLU A 75 -10.44 19.23 -11.36
CA GLU A 75 -9.87 17.94 -10.97
C GLU A 75 -8.33 17.96 -10.95
N PRO A 76 -7.70 17.10 -10.13
CA PRO A 76 -6.27 16.84 -10.22
C PRO A 76 -5.86 16.48 -11.65
N ILE A 77 -4.67 16.89 -12.06
CA ILE A 77 -4.24 16.77 -13.46
C ILE A 77 -4.13 15.31 -13.92
N CYS A 78 -3.76 14.40 -13.02
CA CYS A 78 -3.70 12.97 -13.30
C CYS A 78 -5.10 12.39 -13.55
N VAL A 79 -6.09 12.78 -12.75
CA VAL A 79 -7.50 12.38 -12.91
C VAL A 79 -8.05 12.90 -14.25
N HIS A 80 -7.85 14.19 -14.52
CA HIS A 80 -8.33 14.84 -15.73
C HIS A 80 -7.79 14.21 -17.03
N HIS A 81 -6.56 13.72 -17.02
CA HIS A 81 -5.92 13.11 -18.21
C HIS A 81 -5.89 11.58 -18.20
N CYS A 82 -6.64 10.93 -17.32
CA CYS A 82 -6.70 9.47 -17.31
C CYS A 82 -7.38 8.93 -18.57
N LEU A 83 -6.59 8.39 -19.52
CA LEU A 83 -7.11 7.85 -20.78
C LEU A 83 -8.09 6.69 -20.58
N ALA A 84 -7.89 5.90 -19.52
CA ALA A 84 -8.76 4.78 -19.17
C ALA A 84 -9.92 5.17 -18.24
N ASN A 85 -9.98 6.43 -17.79
CA ASN A 85 -10.98 6.96 -16.84
C ASN A 85 -11.10 6.11 -15.55
N VAL A 86 -9.96 5.68 -15.01
CA VAL A 86 -9.89 4.79 -13.83
C VAL A 86 -9.60 5.50 -12.51
N MET A 87 -9.33 6.81 -12.53
CA MET A 87 -9.01 7.58 -11.33
C MET A 87 -10.14 8.53 -10.97
N ARG A 88 -10.42 8.69 -9.68
CA ARG A 88 -11.41 9.63 -9.16
C ARG A 88 -10.83 10.40 -7.99
N TYR A 89 -11.13 11.68 -7.92
CA TYR A 89 -10.82 12.55 -6.81
C TYR A 89 -12.09 12.90 -6.03
N GLY A 90 -12.00 13.01 -4.71
CA GLY A 90 -13.13 13.39 -3.87
C GLY A 90 -12.88 13.17 -2.40
N GLU A 91 -13.93 13.38 -1.60
CA GLU A 91 -13.92 13.13 -0.17
C GLU A 91 -13.77 11.63 0.11
N VAL A 92 -12.89 11.28 1.04
CA VAL A 92 -12.55 9.89 1.38
C VAL A 92 -13.79 9.10 1.79
N GLU A 93 -14.74 9.71 2.50
CA GLU A 93 -15.98 9.04 2.90
C GLU A 93 -16.83 8.63 1.69
N GLU A 94 -16.95 9.50 0.68
CA GLU A 94 -17.69 9.21 -0.55
C GLU A 94 -16.94 8.23 -1.45
N LEU A 95 -15.61 8.33 -1.50
CA LEU A 95 -14.79 7.38 -2.23
C LEU A 95 -14.82 5.98 -1.59
N ALA A 96 -14.86 5.89 -0.26
CA ALA A 96 -14.94 4.61 0.46
C ALA A 96 -16.27 3.89 0.19
N LYS A 97 -17.38 4.63 0.09
CA LYS A 97 -18.68 4.06 -0.33
C LYS A 97 -18.58 3.43 -1.73
N ARG A 98 -17.97 4.15 -2.68
CA ARG A 98 -17.76 3.64 -4.05
C ARG A 98 -16.82 2.43 -4.10
N LEU A 99 -15.77 2.43 -3.27
CA LEU A 99 -14.86 1.29 -3.14
C LEU A 99 -15.61 0.04 -2.67
N ALA A 100 -16.61 0.19 -1.81
CA ALA A 100 -17.41 -0.96 -1.35
C ALA A 100 -18.23 -1.59 -2.49
N ASP A 101 -18.60 -0.82 -3.52
CA ASP A 101 -19.37 -1.32 -4.66
C ASP A 101 -18.52 -2.14 -5.66
N LYS A 102 -17.22 -1.89 -5.73
CA LYS A 102 -16.33 -2.55 -6.70
C LYS A 102 -14.96 -2.91 -6.09
N PRO A 103 -14.58 -4.21 -6.08
CA PRO A 103 -13.26 -4.62 -5.64
C PRO A 103 -12.17 -4.24 -6.66
N LYS A 104 -10.91 -4.53 -6.33
CA LYS A 104 -9.76 -4.32 -7.22
C LYS A 104 -9.50 -2.83 -7.53
N GLN A 105 -9.67 -2.01 -6.50
CA GLN A 105 -9.35 -0.58 -6.52
C GLN A 105 -8.47 -0.23 -5.31
N LEU A 106 -7.78 0.90 -5.39
CA LEU A 106 -6.97 1.47 -4.32
C LEU A 106 -7.56 2.80 -3.90
N LEU A 107 -7.89 2.94 -2.62
CA LEU A 107 -8.20 4.24 -2.00
C LEU A 107 -6.94 4.75 -1.31
N VAL A 108 -6.43 5.89 -1.78
CA VAL A 108 -5.17 6.46 -1.33
C VAL A 108 -5.37 7.90 -0.88
N VAL A 109 -4.87 8.22 0.31
CA VAL A 109 -4.76 9.59 0.83
C VAL A 109 -3.29 9.98 0.79
N PRO A 110 -2.82 10.62 -0.30
CA PRO A 110 -1.42 11.02 -0.41
C PRO A 110 -1.09 12.17 0.55
N GLN A 111 0.17 12.24 0.95
CA GLN A 111 0.70 13.31 1.78
C GLN A 111 1.92 13.90 1.08
N TYR A 112 1.86 15.20 0.78
CA TYR A 112 3.00 15.93 0.26
C TYR A 112 4.09 16.03 1.34
N LEU A 113 5.33 15.69 0.95
CA LEU A 113 6.55 15.70 1.78
C LEU A 113 6.28 15.22 3.22
N PRO A 114 5.94 13.93 3.41
CA PRO A 114 5.42 13.44 4.68
C PRO A 114 6.40 13.59 5.85
N ARG A 115 7.72 13.58 5.56
CA ARG A 115 8.76 13.82 6.58
C ARG A 115 8.71 15.25 7.13
N GLU A 116 8.43 16.23 6.28
CA GLU A 116 8.29 17.62 6.70
C GLU A 116 6.95 17.83 7.42
N ALA A 117 5.88 17.23 6.92
CA ALA A 117 4.54 17.34 7.51
C ALA A 117 4.40 16.67 8.89
N ARG A 118 5.05 15.52 9.11
CA ARG A 118 4.99 14.77 10.39
C ARG A 118 6.03 15.23 11.41
N GLY A 119 7.04 15.98 10.98
CA GLY A 119 8.19 16.34 11.81
C GLY A 119 9.21 15.21 11.96
N GLU A 120 10.20 15.44 12.82
CA GLU A 120 11.25 14.45 13.09
C GLU A 120 10.67 13.17 13.69
N PHE A 121 11.19 12.01 13.27
CA PHE A 121 10.78 10.75 13.84
C PHE A 121 11.18 10.70 15.32
N VAL A 122 10.18 10.70 16.20
CA VAL A 122 10.38 10.48 17.63
C VAL A 122 10.06 9.03 17.94
N HIS A 123 11.07 8.26 18.37
CA HIS A 123 10.85 6.92 18.88
C HIS A 123 9.92 6.99 20.10
N VAL A 124 8.72 6.42 19.96
CA VAL A 124 7.80 6.24 21.08
C VAL A 124 8.15 4.93 21.76
N ASP A 125 8.83 5.00 22.90
CA ASP A 125 9.03 3.83 23.75
C ASP A 125 7.68 3.45 24.37
N ARG A 126 7.05 2.40 23.82
CA ARG A 126 5.83 1.82 24.36
C ARG A 126 6.12 0.80 25.49
N GLY A 127 7.36 0.73 25.97
CA GLY A 127 7.78 -0.25 26.96
C GLY A 127 7.56 -1.69 26.47
N GLY A 128 7.20 -2.58 27.40
CA GLY A 128 6.92 -3.99 27.13
C GLY A 128 5.52 -4.29 26.59
N ASP A 129 4.75 -3.31 26.08
CA ASP A 129 3.38 -3.50 25.58
C ASP A 129 3.28 -4.28 24.26
N HIS A 130 4.30 -5.07 23.92
CA HIS A 130 4.17 -6.16 22.96
C HIS A 130 3.37 -7.31 23.60
N ARG A 131 2.05 -7.14 23.66
CA ARG A 131 1.12 -8.22 24.01
C ARG A 131 0.93 -9.14 22.80
N ALA A 132 1.91 -9.98 22.53
CA ALA A 132 1.66 -11.15 21.68
C ALA A 132 0.76 -12.12 22.47
N ALA A 133 -0.20 -12.76 21.79
CA ALA A 133 -0.89 -13.90 22.40
C ALA A 133 0.17 -14.94 22.81
N HIS A 134 0.09 -15.44 24.04
CA HIS A 134 0.95 -16.54 24.46
C HIS A 134 0.61 -17.76 23.59
N VAL A 135 1.49 -18.09 22.65
CA VAL A 135 1.38 -19.30 21.83
C VAL A 135 2.23 -20.37 22.50
N GLU A 136 1.58 -21.28 23.20
CA GLU A 136 2.22 -22.49 23.74
C GLU A 136 2.37 -23.50 22.60
N VAL A 137 3.60 -23.69 22.12
CA VAL A 137 3.89 -24.63 21.05
C VAL A 137 4.11 -26.01 21.67
N LYS A 138 3.12 -26.91 21.56
CA LYS A 138 3.16 -28.25 22.16
C LYS A 138 4.07 -29.25 21.43
N ALA A 139 4.33 -29.02 20.14
CA ALA A 139 5.28 -29.80 19.35
C ALA A 139 5.65 -29.02 18.09
N THR A 140 6.92 -29.10 17.69
CA THR A 140 7.38 -28.72 16.35
C THR A 140 7.97 -29.96 15.71
N GLY A 141 7.47 -30.36 14.53
CA GLY A 141 8.32 -31.06 13.58
C GLY A 141 9.46 -30.14 13.11
N VAL A 142 10.33 -30.59 12.20
CA VAL A 142 11.37 -29.73 11.60
C VAL A 142 10.71 -28.49 10.99
N ALA A 143 10.71 -27.40 11.74
CA ALA A 143 10.04 -26.16 11.39
C ALA A 143 11.04 -25.02 11.61
N ALA A 144 11.61 -24.55 10.52
CA ALA A 144 12.40 -23.33 10.51
C ALA A 144 11.45 -22.14 10.50
N PHE A 145 11.08 -21.63 11.68
CA PHE A 145 10.39 -20.35 11.76
C PHE A 145 11.44 -19.24 11.67
N GLY A 146 11.45 -18.52 10.54
CA GLY A 146 12.30 -17.33 10.32
C GLY A 146 11.90 -16.12 11.17
N ALA A 147 11.40 -16.32 12.39
CA ALA A 147 11.06 -15.26 13.31
C ALA A 147 12.15 -15.16 14.38
N HIS A 148 13.21 -14.39 14.10
CA HIS A 148 14.17 -13.95 15.11
C HIS A 148 13.53 -12.87 15.98
N ARG A 149 12.62 -13.27 16.86
CA ARG A 149 12.09 -12.40 17.91
C ARG A 149 12.70 -12.84 19.24
N HIS A 150 13.17 -11.88 20.03
CA HIS A 150 13.99 -12.16 21.21
C HIS A 150 13.20 -12.90 22.31
N ASP A 151 11.87 -12.84 22.26
CA ASP A 151 10.91 -13.41 23.20
C ASP A 151 10.45 -14.84 22.83
N ALA A 152 10.87 -15.36 21.67
CA ALA A 152 10.68 -16.76 21.32
C ALA A 152 11.62 -17.64 22.17
N LYS A 153 11.11 -18.19 23.27
CA LYS A 153 11.78 -19.27 24.00
C LYS A 153 11.66 -20.57 23.20
N VAL A 154 12.59 -20.80 22.28
CA VAL A 154 12.76 -22.11 21.64
C VAL A 154 13.59 -22.96 22.60
N GLY A 155 12.96 -23.92 23.27
CA GLY A 155 13.65 -25.01 23.95
C GLY A 155 13.83 -26.17 22.99
N GLU A 156 15.02 -26.76 22.93
CA GLU A 156 15.21 -28.08 22.33
C GLU A 156 14.66 -29.12 23.32
N ILE A 157 13.76 -29.98 22.84
CA ILE A 157 13.25 -31.14 23.59
C ILE A 157 13.79 -32.38 22.87
N ASP A 158 14.37 -33.31 23.60
CA ASP A 158 14.82 -34.59 23.05
C ASP A 158 13.60 -35.49 22.77
N GLU A 159 13.58 -36.20 21.65
CA GLU A 159 12.45 -37.07 21.27
C GLU A 159 12.14 -38.15 22.32
N SER A 160 13.12 -38.50 23.18
CA SER A 160 12.94 -39.49 24.24
C SER A 160 12.12 -38.98 25.44
N ASP A 161 11.97 -37.66 25.63
CA ASP A 161 11.24 -37.08 26.76
C ASP A 161 9.71 -37.20 26.60
N VAL A 162 9.21 -37.42 25.38
CA VAL A 162 7.76 -37.49 25.08
C VAL A 162 7.23 -38.93 25.15
N ILE A 163 8.11 -39.93 24.99
CA ILE A 163 7.69 -41.34 24.96
C ILE A 163 7.36 -41.86 26.38
N GLY A 164 7.86 -41.20 27.44
CA GLY A 164 7.60 -41.59 28.83
C GLY A 164 6.19 -41.31 29.36
N GLU A 165 5.41 -40.45 28.70
CA GLU A 165 4.04 -40.09 29.13
C GLU A 165 2.93 -40.72 28.27
N ILE A 166 3.28 -41.52 27.25
CA ILE A 166 2.33 -42.19 26.33
C ILE A 166 2.31 -43.73 26.54
N LEU A 167 3.12 -44.27 27.46
CA LEU A 167 3.01 -45.65 27.98
C LEU A 167 2.51 -45.65 29.41
#